data_AF-A0A414CL43-F1
#
_entry.id   AF-A0A414CL43-F1
#
_cell.length_a   1.000
_cell.length_b   1.000
_cell.length_c   1.000
_cell.angle_alpha   90.00
_cell.angle_beta   90.00
_cell.angle_gamma   90.00
#
_symmetry.space_group_name_H-M   'P 1'
#
loop_
_entity.id
_entity.type
_entity.pdbx_description
1 polymer ?
#
loop_
_entity_poly.entity_id
_entity_poly.type
_entity_poly.pdbx_seq_one_letter_code
_entity_poly.pdbx_strand_id
1 'polypeptide(L)'
;MTKLTDINNSEHTVGIKLTNATKKQFKISICESLDNNYCFKDLKQADIKSLHKFIDGTIGKNLTISEVDSIYLRTNGGPKQVVNGKEVIHYGKDGKSFRIFGYYNQDGYFNITRIDPKHNTNRS
;
A
#
# COMPACT_ATOMS: atom_id res chain seq x y z
N MET A 1 -37.51 48.62 -3.84
CA MET A 1 -36.72 47.72 -4.70
C MET A 1 -35.34 48.33 -4.86
N THR A 2 -34.34 47.74 -4.22
CA THR A 2 -32.94 48.11 -4.41
C THR A 2 -32.17 46.81 -4.48
N LYS A 3 -31.57 46.54 -5.64
CA LYS A 3 -30.76 45.37 -5.92
C LYS A 3 -29.50 45.47 -5.06
N LEU A 4 -29.23 44.45 -4.24
CA LEU A 4 -28.02 44.33 -3.44
C LEU A 4 -27.06 43.36 -4.15
N THR A 5 -26.56 43.75 -5.31
CA THR A 5 -25.33 43.16 -5.84
C THR A 5 -24.20 44.04 -5.34
N ASP A 6 -23.44 43.54 -4.37
CA ASP A 6 -22.00 43.75 -4.21
C ASP A 6 -21.55 43.19 -2.85
N ILE A 7 -21.18 41.90 -2.83
CA ILE A 7 -20.25 41.38 -1.84
C ILE A 7 -19.23 40.54 -2.60
N ASN A 8 -18.15 41.23 -2.96
CA ASN A 8 -16.75 40.82 -2.88
C ASN A 8 -16.42 39.39 -3.31
N ASN A 9 -15.71 39.30 -4.44
CA ASN A 9 -14.70 38.30 -4.77
C ASN A 9 -14.31 37.46 -3.54
N SER A 10 -15.04 36.38 -3.28
CA SER A 10 -14.61 35.40 -2.30
C SER A 10 -13.38 34.78 -2.91
N GLU A 11 -12.21 35.12 -2.37
CA GLU A 11 -10.98 34.40 -2.66
C GLU A 11 -11.33 32.92 -2.73
N HIS A 12 -11.15 32.32 -3.91
CA HIS A 12 -11.21 30.89 -4.05
C HIS A 12 -10.16 30.35 -3.08
N THR A 13 -10.57 29.97 -1.88
CA THR A 13 -9.78 29.11 -1.01
C THR A 13 -9.65 27.83 -1.80
N VAL A 14 -8.57 27.73 -2.58
CA VAL A 14 -8.15 26.51 -3.25
C VAL A 14 -7.94 25.54 -2.10
N GLY A 15 -8.97 24.73 -1.81
CA GLY A 15 -8.91 23.75 -0.75
C GLY A 15 -7.63 22.95 -0.97
N ILE A 16 -6.75 22.97 0.03
CA ILE A 16 -5.53 22.17 0.00
C ILE A 16 -6.00 20.73 -0.14
N LYS A 17 -5.89 20.19 -1.36
CA LYS A 17 -6.19 18.79 -1.61
C LYS A 17 -5.39 17.98 -0.60
N LEU A 18 -6.04 17.00 0.04
CA LEU A 18 -5.45 16.04 0.98
C LEU A 18 -4.35 15.14 0.34
N THR A 19 -3.76 15.56 -0.78
CA THR A 19 -2.87 14.84 -1.70
C THR A 19 -1.41 14.80 -1.26
N ASN A 20 -1.09 15.06 0.01
CA ASN A 20 0.28 14.86 0.50
C ASN A 20 0.55 13.44 0.99
N ALA A 21 -0.48 12.64 1.29
CA ALA A 21 -0.29 11.24 1.69
C ALA A 21 0.39 10.41 0.59
N THR A 22 0.03 10.68 -0.66
CA THR A 22 0.55 10.05 -1.88
C THR A 22 2.00 10.42 -2.20
N LYS A 23 2.49 11.58 -1.70
CA LYS A 23 3.87 12.06 -1.85
C LYS A 23 4.79 11.63 -0.71
N LYS A 24 4.28 10.91 0.30
CA LYS A 24 5.12 10.38 1.38
C LYS A 24 6.05 9.32 0.83
N GLN A 25 7.29 9.31 1.33
CA GLN A 25 8.26 8.27 1.01
C GLN A 25 7.73 6.90 1.44
N PHE A 26 7.87 5.90 0.58
CA PHE A 26 7.52 4.53 0.88
C PHE A 26 8.52 3.93 1.86
N LYS A 27 7.99 3.41 2.98
CA LYS A 27 8.75 2.73 4.03
C LYS A 27 7.95 1.51 4.49
N ILE A 28 8.64 0.48 4.96
CA ILE A 28 8.01 -0.73 5.50
C ILE A 28 8.32 -0.89 6.98
N SER A 29 7.42 -1.55 7.70
CA SER A 29 7.61 -1.95 9.09
C SER A 29 7.06 -3.36 9.33
N ILE A 30 7.45 -3.94 10.46
CA ILE A 30 6.86 -5.17 11.00
C ILE A 30 6.61 -4.89 12.48
N CYS A 31 5.36 -4.59 12.80
CA CYS A 31 4.92 -4.18 14.13
C CYS A 31 4.03 -5.24 14.81
N GLU A 32 3.68 -6.31 14.10
CA GLU A 32 2.89 -7.42 14.63
C GLU A 32 3.36 -8.75 14.05
N SER A 33 2.92 -9.86 14.64
CA SER A 33 3.18 -11.19 14.10
C SER A 33 2.56 -11.32 12.71
N LEU A 34 3.33 -11.85 11.77
CA LEU A 34 2.84 -12.16 10.44
C LEU A 34 1.84 -13.34 10.50
N ASP A 35 0.92 -13.37 9.55
CA ASP A 35 -0.07 -14.44 9.40
C ASP A 35 0.62 -15.82 9.38
N ASN A 36 0.04 -16.77 10.12
CA ASN A 36 0.56 -18.13 10.19
C ASN A 36 0.60 -18.78 8.80
N ASN A 37 1.70 -19.48 8.47
CA ASN A 37 2.02 -20.04 7.16
C ASN A 37 2.37 -19.02 6.06
N TYR A 38 2.47 -17.73 6.39
CA TYR A 38 2.82 -16.65 5.46
C TYR A 38 3.87 -15.71 6.04
N CYS A 39 4.80 -16.28 6.81
CA CYS A 39 5.87 -15.54 7.46
C CYS A 39 7.25 -16.04 7.00
N PHE A 40 8.33 -15.41 7.46
CA PHE A 40 9.69 -15.67 6.97
C PHE A 40 10.12 -17.15 7.05
N LYS A 41 9.73 -17.86 8.11
CA LYS A 41 10.07 -19.29 8.29
C LYS A 41 9.39 -20.22 7.26
N ASP A 42 8.33 -19.75 6.61
CA ASP A 42 7.56 -20.53 5.64
C ASP A 42 8.03 -20.28 4.19
N LEU A 43 8.96 -19.33 3.99
CA LEU A 43 9.48 -18.96 2.67
C LEU A 43 10.55 -19.97 2.20
N LYS A 44 10.45 -20.40 0.94
CA LYS A 44 11.54 -21.13 0.28
C LYS A 44 12.61 -20.16 -0.21
N GLN A 45 13.79 -20.67 -0.56
CA GLN A 45 14.88 -19.83 -1.06
C GLN A 45 14.48 -18.96 -2.27
N ALA A 46 13.65 -19.47 -3.18
CA ALA A 46 13.13 -18.70 -4.31
C ALA A 46 12.19 -17.56 -3.90
N ASP A 47 11.44 -17.76 -2.80
CA ASP A 47 10.48 -16.80 -2.26
C ASP A 47 11.20 -15.66 -1.56
N ILE A 48 12.27 -15.98 -0.82
CA ILE A 48 13.18 -14.99 -0.22
C ILE A 48 13.78 -14.09 -1.30
N LYS A 49 14.21 -14.65 -2.44
CA LYS A 49 14.71 -13.86 -3.58
C LYS A 49 13.63 -12.92 -4.13
N SER A 50 12.36 -13.31 -4.10
CA SER A 50 11.25 -12.48 -4.56
C SER A 50 10.95 -11.33 -3.58
N LEU A 51 10.97 -11.61 -2.27
CA LEU A 51 10.87 -10.60 -1.23
C LEU A 51 12.03 -9.60 -1.32
N HIS A 52 13.26 -10.09 -1.48
CA HIS A 52 14.44 -9.24 -1.61
C HIS A 52 14.34 -8.32 -2.84
N LYS A 53 13.89 -8.84 -3.98
CA LYS A 53 13.63 -8.02 -5.18
C LYS A 53 12.58 -6.93 -4.96
N PHE A 54 11.56 -7.20 -4.15
CA PHE A 54 10.58 -6.16 -3.78
C PHE A 54 11.26 -5.07 -2.94
N ILE A 55 12.04 -5.46 -1.94
CA ILE A 55 12.77 -4.52 -1.07
C ILE A 55 13.74 -3.67 -1.91
N ASP A 56 14.58 -4.29 -2.75
CA ASP A 56 15.53 -3.58 -3.62
C ASP A 56 14.85 -2.64 -4.62
N GLY A 57 13.65 -2.99 -5.06
CA GLY A 57 12.86 -2.19 -5.99
C GLY A 57 12.12 -1.02 -5.33
N THR A 58 12.04 -0.98 -3.99
CA THR A 58 11.20 -0.01 -3.27
C THR A 58 11.95 0.77 -2.19
N ILE A 59 12.60 0.08 -1.26
CA ILE A 59 13.17 0.67 -0.05
C ILE A 59 14.50 1.35 -0.35
N GLY A 60 14.71 2.54 0.20
CA GLY A 60 15.93 3.34 -0.01
C GLY A 60 16.05 3.94 -1.41
N LYS A 61 15.04 3.79 -2.28
CA LYS A 61 15.00 4.35 -3.64
C LYS A 61 14.38 5.75 -3.73
N ASN A 62 14.05 6.36 -2.59
CA ASN A 62 13.31 7.63 -2.51
C ASN A 62 11.97 7.64 -3.26
N LEU A 63 11.38 6.45 -3.48
CA LEU A 63 10.06 6.34 -4.07
C LEU A 63 8.99 6.78 -3.08
N THR A 64 7.98 7.46 -3.60
CA THR A 64 6.76 7.78 -2.89
C THR A 64 5.80 6.58 -2.88
N ILE A 65 4.82 6.61 -1.99
CA ILE A 65 3.75 5.61 -1.94
C ILE A 65 3.07 5.47 -3.31
N SER A 66 2.79 6.57 -4.00
CA SER A 66 2.10 6.53 -5.31
C SER A 66 2.95 5.88 -6.41
N GLU A 67 4.26 6.09 -6.36
CA GLU A 67 5.19 5.46 -7.30
C GLU A 67 5.31 3.97 -7.02
N VAL A 68 5.30 3.54 -5.76
CA VAL A 68 5.23 2.12 -5.42
C VAL A 68 3.89 1.52 -5.84
N ASP A 69 2.78 2.22 -5.60
CA ASP A 69 1.45 1.78 -6.00
C ASP A 69 1.37 1.58 -7.53
N SER A 70 1.91 2.50 -8.33
CA SER A 70 1.87 2.37 -9.79
C SER A 70 2.66 1.16 -10.34
N ILE A 71 3.67 0.68 -9.59
CA ILE A 71 4.54 -0.43 -10.01
C ILE A 71 4.06 -1.76 -9.43
N TYR A 72 3.57 -1.76 -8.19
CA TYR A 72 3.36 -2.97 -7.40
C TYR A 72 1.91 -3.17 -6.94
N LEU A 73 1.03 -2.17 -6.98
CA LEU A 73 -0.36 -2.38 -6.56
C LEU A 73 -1.04 -3.36 -7.52
N ARG A 74 -1.72 -4.37 -6.98
CA ARG A 74 -2.48 -5.29 -7.83
C ARG A 74 -3.59 -4.55 -8.57
N THR A 75 -3.76 -4.84 -9.85
CA THR A 75 -4.91 -4.37 -10.62
C THR A 75 -6.07 -5.37 -10.62
N ASN A 76 -5.76 -6.66 -10.48
CA ASN A 76 -6.74 -7.75 -10.57
C ASN A 76 -7.00 -8.42 -9.22
N GLY A 77 -8.25 -8.80 -8.93
CA GLY A 77 -8.61 -9.60 -7.75
C GLY A 77 -8.68 -8.85 -6.41
N GLY A 78 -8.90 -7.53 -6.44
CA GLY A 78 -9.05 -6.70 -5.24
C GLY A 78 -7.70 -6.23 -4.67
N PRO A 79 -7.21 -5.03 -5.04
CA PRO A 79 -5.95 -4.48 -4.49
C PRO A 79 -5.98 -4.25 -2.98
N LYS A 80 -7.17 -4.20 -2.40
CA LYS A 80 -7.43 -3.80 -1.03
C LYS A 80 -8.53 -4.66 -0.45
N GLN A 81 -8.44 -4.95 0.83
CA GLN A 81 -9.49 -5.61 1.60
C GLN A 81 -9.50 -5.09 3.04
N VAL A 82 -10.65 -5.09 3.70
CA VAL A 82 -10.72 -4.73 5.13
C VAL A 82 -10.54 -6.00 5.97
N VAL A 83 -9.53 -6.02 6.83
CA VAL A 83 -9.29 -7.10 7.80
C VAL A 83 -9.19 -6.48 9.18
N ASN A 84 -10.04 -6.93 10.12
CA ASN A 84 -10.06 -6.43 11.49
C ASN A 84 -10.10 -4.89 11.59
N GLY A 85 -10.87 -4.24 10.69
CA GLY A 85 -11.00 -2.78 10.62
C GLY A 85 -9.83 -2.04 9.97
N LYS A 86 -8.79 -2.74 9.49
CA LYS A 86 -7.65 -2.16 8.77
C LYS A 86 -7.83 -2.34 7.26
N GLU A 87 -7.57 -1.29 6.46
CA GLU A 87 -7.47 -1.41 5.00
C GLU A 87 -6.13 -2.05 4.64
N VAL A 88 -6.16 -3.34 4.31
CA VAL A 88 -5.00 -4.13 3.90
C VAL A 88 -4.83 -4.04 2.39
N ILE A 89 -3.68 -3.53 1.96
CA ILE A 89 -3.26 -3.35 0.57
C ILE A 89 -2.40 -4.54 0.13
N HIS A 90 -2.57 -4.97 -1.12
CA HIS A 90 -1.88 -6.12 -1.70
C HIS A 90 -0.90 -5.65 -2.75
N TYR A 91 0.40 -5.71 -2.43
CA TYR A 91 1.46 -5.48 -3.39
C TYR A 91 1.88 -6.77 -4.09
N GLY A 92 1.86 -6.77 -5.41
CA GLY A 92 2.30 -7.85 -6.27
C GLY A 92 2.34 -7.36 -7.72
N LYS A 93 3.51 -7.46 -8.36
CA LYS A 93 3.74 -6.96 -9.72
C LYS A 93 3.21 -7.91 -10.79
N ASP A 94 2.50 -7.38 -11.79
CA ASP A 94 2.14 -8.05 -13.05
C ASP A 94 1.48 -9.44 -12.92
N GLY A 95 0.53 -9.60 -11.99
CA GLY A 95 -0.16 -10.88 -11.81
C GLY A 95 0.75 -12.03 -11.35
N LYS A 96 1.98 -11.72 -10.93
CA LYS A 96 2.87 -12.70 -10.31
C LYS A 96 2.27 -13.19 -9.00
N SER A 97 2.62 -14.43 -8.67
CA SER A 97 2.03 -15.12 -7.54
C SER A 97 2.48 -14.60 -6.18
N PHE A 98 3.66 -13.95 -6.14
CA PHE A 98 4.23 -13.33 -4.96
C PHE A 98 3.46 -12.06 -4.59
N ARG A 99 3.03 -11.98 -3.33
CA ARG A 99 2.20 -10.93 -2.76
C ARG A 99 2.71 -10.54 -1.38
N ILE A 100 2.73 -9.25 -1.09
CA ILE A 100 2.96 -8.70 0.24
C ILE A 100 1.69 -7.97 0.65
N PHE A 101 1.15 -8.36 1.79
CA PHE A 101 -0.01 -7.71 2.38
C PHE A 101 0.44 -6.85 3.54
N GLY A 102 -0.22 -5.71 3.70
CA GLY A 102 0.03 -4.81 4.81
C GLY A 102 -0.92 -3.64 4.81
N TYR A 103 -0.81 -2.79 5.83
CA TYR A 103 -1.60 -1.57 5.95
C TYR A 103 -0.68 -0.42 6.37
N TYR A 104 -1.09 0.81 6.10
CA TYR A 104 -0.36 1.97 6.62
C TYR A 104 -0.68 2.19 8.09
N ASN A 105 0.35 2.13 8.94
CA ASN A 105 0.22 2.47 10.36
C ASN A 105 0.17 4.00 10.57
N GLN A 106 -0.01 4.44 11.82
CA GLN A 106 -0.13 5.86 12.16
C GLN A 106 1.13 6.68 11.81
N ASP A 107 2.30 6.03 11.82
CA ASP A 107 3.58 6.63 11.44
C ASP A 107 3.80 6.73 9.93
N GLY A 108 2.86 6.21 9.13
CA GLY A 108 2.92 6.20 7.67
C GLY A 108 3.82 5.12 7.08
N TYR A 109 4.16 4.09 7.85
CA TYR A 109 4.88 2.92 7.36
C TYR A 109 3.88 1.88 6.86
N PHE A 110 4.21 1.23 5.74
CA PHE A 110 3.52 0.04 5.29
C PHE A 110 3.89 -1.14 6.21
N ASN A 111 3.06 -1.42 7.19
CA ASN A 111 3.24 -2.53 8.12
C ASN A 111 2.87 -3.84 7.43
N ILE A 112 3.84 -4.72 7.23
CA ILE A 112 3.65 -6.02 6.59
C ILE A 112 2.95 -6.96 7.56
N THR A 113 1.88 -7.61 7.10
CA THR A 113 1.15 -8.64 7.85
C THR A 113 1.27 -10.02 7.22
N ARG A 114 1.57 -10.11 5.92
CA ARG A 114 1.63 -11.38 5.19
C ARG A 114 2.64 -11.33 4.04
N ILE A 115 3.45 -12.37 3.91
CA ILE A 115 4.34 -12.60 2.77
C ILE A 115 3.88 -13.90 2.09
N ASP A 116 3.18 -13.76 0.96
CA ASP A 116 2.56 -14.88 0.24
C ASP A 116 3.28 -15.12 -1.09
N PRO A 117 4.14 -16.14 -1.20
CA PRO A 117 4.89 -16.39 -2.43
C PRO A 117 4.06 -16.98 -3.59
N LYS A 118 2.98 -17.72 -3.34
CA LYS A 118 2.21 -18.38 -4.41
C LYS A 118 0.82 -18.89 -4.00
N HIS A 119 -0.12 -18.72 -4.93
CA HIS A 119 -1.52 -19.17 -4.89
C HIS A 119 -1.62 -20.70 -4.90
N ASN A 120 -2.06 -21.29 -3.79
CA ASN A 120 -3.13 -22.29 -3.82
C ASN A 120 -4.15 -21.87 -2.76
N THR A 121 -5.15 -21.10 -3.18
CA THR A 121 -6.32 -20.78 -2.36
C THR A 121 -7.44 -21.82 -2.50
N ASN A 122 -7.18 -22.96 -3.15
CA ASN A 122 -8.04 -24.14 -3.01
C ASN A 122 -7.62 -24.89 -1.73
N ARG A 123 -8.02 -24.36 -0.58
CA ARG A 123 -8.35 -25.21 0.56
C ARG A 123 -9.87 -25.22 0.65
N SER A 124 -10.46 -26.25 0.04
CA SER A 124 -11.78 -26.77 0.39
C SER A 124 -11.80 -27.16 1.87
#